data_AF-A0AAU1A723-F1
#
_entry.id   AF-A0AAU1A723-F1
#
_cell.length_a   1.000
_cell.length_b   1.000
_cell.length_c   1.000
_cell.angle_alpha   90.00
_cell.angle_beta   90.00
_cell.angle_gamma   90.00
#
_symmetry.space_group_name_H-M   'P 1'
#
loop_
_entity.id
_entity.type
_entity.pdbx_description
1 polymer ?
#
loop_
_entity_poly.entity_id
_entity_poly.type
_entity_poly.pdbx_seq_one_letter_code
_entity_poly.pdbx_strand_id
1 'polypeptide(L)' 'MTPRPDPRVEAQWLRKLERATTAHEKARRTLDEVIADARTAGVPLMTIAKHTPYSREWARRIADRVDADRTEPEPPG' A
#
# COMPACT_ATOMS: atom_id res chain seq x y z
N MET A 1 -34.81 -12.35 3.88
CA MET A 1 -33.68 -12.84 3.07
C MET A 1 -33.44 -11.82 1.96
N THR A 2 -32.21 -11.34 1.80
CA THR A 2 -31.85 -10.48 0.67
C THR A 2 -31.79 -11.36 -0.58
N PRO A 3 -32.57 -11.09 -1.64
CA PRO A 3 -32.52 -11.89 -2.86
C PRO A 3 -31.12 -11.85 -3.46
N ARG A 4 -30.63 -12.99 -3.94
CA ARG A 4 -29.34 -13.02 -4.63
C ARG A 4 -29.44 -12.17 -5.90
N PRO A 5 -28.42 -11.34 -6.18
CA PRO A 5 -28.37 -10.57 -7.41
C PRO A 5 -28.30 -11.49 -8.65
N ASP A 6 -28.71 -10.96 -9.80
CA ASP A 6 -28.51 -11.62 -11.07
C ASP A 6 -27.00 -11.95 -11.27
N PRO A 7 -26.64 -13.18 -11.69
CA PRO A 7 -25.24 -13.58 -11.82
C PRO A 7 -24.39 -12.68 -12.72
N ARG A 8 -24.98 -12.06 -13.75
CA ARG A 8 -24.27 -11.14 -14.64
C ARG A 8 -23.98 -9.82 -13.95
N VAL A 9 -24.93 -9.33 -13.14
CA VAL A 9 -24.76 -8.12 -12.33
C VAL A 9 -23.69 -8.36 -11.26
N GLU A 10 -23.73 -9.49 -10.58
CA GLU A 10 -22.71 -9.89 -9.62
C GLU A 10 -21.32 -9.95 -10.27
N ALA A 11 -21.17 -10.67 -11.39
CA ALA A 11 -19.90 -10.78 -12.09
C ALA A 11 -19.36 -9.42 -12.57
N GLN A 12 -20.23 -8.48 -12.97
CA GLN A 12 -19.81 -7.12 -13.34
C GLN A 12 -19.23 -6.37 -12.14
N TRP A 13 -19.87 -6.44 -10.97
CA TRP A 13 -19.40 -5.77 -9.76
C TRP A 13 -18.10 -6.38 -9.24
N LEU A 14 -17.97 -7.72 -9.26
CA LEU A 14 -16.74 -8.40 -8.87
C LEU A 14 -15.56 -7.94 -9.72
N ARG A 15 -15.71 -7.85 -11.06
CA ARG A 15 -14.66 -7.31 -11.94
C ARG A 15 -14.30 -5.85 -11.64
N LYS A 16 -15.28 -5.02 -11.26
CA LYS A 16 -15.02 -3.62 -10.88
C LYS A 16 -14.23 -3.55 -9.57
N LEU A 17 -14.60 -4.36 -8.58
CA LEU A 17 -13.92 -4.46 -7.30
C LEU A 17 -12.49 -4.93 -7.49
N GLU A 18 -12.27 -5.99 -8.28
CA GLU A 18 -10.93 -6.50 -8.58
C GLU A 18 -10.02 -5.43 -9.17
N ARG A 19 -10.48 -4.71 -10.20
CA ARG A 19 -9.73 -3.58 -10.78
C ARG A 19 -9.43 -2.49 -9.77
N ALA A 20 -10.41 -2.12 -8.94
CA ALA A 20 -10.23 -1.10 -7.91
C ALA A 20 -9.22 -1.55 -6.85
N THR A 21 -9.27 -2.81 -6.43
CA THR A 21 -8.31 -3.41 -5.50
C THR A 21 -6.90 -3.38 -6.08
N THR A 22 -6.69 -3.81 -7.32
CA THR A 22 -5.37 -3.76 -7.97
C THR A 22 -4.84 -2.32 -8.06
N ALA A 23 -5.68 -1.36 -8.44
CA ALA A 23 -5.30 0.04 -8.49
C ALA A 23 -4.94 0.59 -7.10
N HIS A 24 -5.71 0.24 -6.07
CA HIS A 24 -5.44 0.62 -4.69
C HIS A 24 -4.14 0.02 -4.16
N GLU A 25 -3.88 -1.26 -4.43
CA GLU A 25 -2.63 -1.92 -4.05
C GLU A 25 -1.41 -1.26 -4.68
N LYS A 26 -1.49 -0.90 -5.96
CA LYS A 26 -0.42 -0.16 -6.65
C LYS A 26 -0.19 1.21 -6.01
N ALA A 27 -1.25 1.98 -5.79
CA ALA A 27 -1.15 3.29 -5.16
C ALA A 27 -0.59 3.20 -3.72
N ARG A 28 -0.99 2.16 -2.96
CA ARG A 28 -0.46 1.89 -1.63
C ARG A 28 1.05 1.63 -1.67
N ARG A 29 1.54 0.79 -2.59
CA ARG A 29 2.99 0.52 -2.73
C ARG A 29 3.77 1.78 -3.05
N THR A 30 3.28 2.61 -3.98
CA THR A 30 3.91 3.90 -4.29
C THR A 30 3.95 4.83 -3.07
N LEU A 31 2.88 4.87 -2.27
CA LEU A 31 2.88 5.65 -1.03
C LEU A 31 3.89 5.11 -0.01
N ASP A 32 3.99 3.79 0.12
CA ASP A 32 4.96 3.14 1.00
C ASP A 32 6.41 3.51 0.61
N GLU A 33 6.72 3.52 -0.69
CA GLU A 33 8.03 3.97 -1.22
C GLU A 33 8.31 5.44 -0.90
N VAL A 34 7.33 6.33 -1.10
CA VAL A 34 7.48 7.77 -0.79
C VAL A 34 7.68 8.01 0.71
N ILE A 35 7.02 7.21 1.57
CA ILE A 35 7.22 7.26 3.02
C ILE A 35 8.67 6.89 3.38
N ALA A 36 9.20 5.83 2.79
CA ALA A 36 10.58 5.40 3.01
C ALA A 36 11.56 6.48 2.52
N ASP A 37 11.39 7.00 1.31
CA ASP A 37 12.26 8.03 0.74
C ASP A 37 12.23 9.33 1.56
N ALA A 38 11.05 9.78 2.02
CA ALA A 38 10.94 10.92 2.91
C ALA A 38 11.67 10.67 4.24
N ARG A 39 11.62 9.45 4.76
CA ARG A 39 12.33 9.08 5.98
C ARG A 39 13.84 9.10 5.77
N THR A 40 14.34 8.53 4.68
CA THR A 40 15.76 8.56 4.28
C THR A 40 16.26 9.98 4.09
N ALA A 41 15.42 10.87 3.54
CA ALA A 41 15.71 12.31 3.42
C ALA A 41 15.69 13.07 4.76
N GLY A 42 15.41 12.40 5.89
CA GLY A 42 15.46 12.96 7.23
C GLY A 42 14.14 13.56 7.72
N VAL A 43 13.03 13.41 7.00
CA VAL A 43 11.73 13.92 7.45
C VAL A 43 11.29 13.15 8.71
N PRO A 44 10.87 13.84 9.80
CA PRO A 44 10.41 13.18 11.01
C PRO A 44 9.14 12.34 10.77
N LEU A 45 9.09 11.14 11.35
CA LEU A 45 7.93 10.24 11.24
C LEU A 45 6.61 10.88 11.69
N MET A 46 6.65 11.79 12.67
CA MET A 46 5.47 12.54 13.11
C MET A 46 4.94 13.47 12.02
N THR A 47 5.82 14.08 11.23
CA THR A 47 5.44 14.91 10.09
C THR A 47 4.87 14.05 8.98
N ILE A 48 5.52 12.94 8.64
CA ILE A 48 5.00 11.98 7.64
C ILE A 48 3.59 11.49 8.02
N ALA A 49 3.36 11.13 9.29
CA ALA A 49 2.05 10.68 9.77
C ALA A 49 0.95 11.75 9.68
N LYS A 50 1.28 13.04 9.68
CA LYS A 50 0.30 14.12 9.47
C LYS A 50 -0.15 14.26 8.01
N HIS A 51 0.65 13.76 7.08
CA HIS A 51 0.42 13.89 5.63
C HIS A 51 0.02 12.57 4.95
N THR A 52 -0.12 11.51 5.73
CA THR A 52 -0.47 10.18 5.24
C THR A 52 -1.62 9.62 6.07
N PRO A 53 -2.40 8.63 5.57
CA PRO A 53 -3.48 8.02 6.34
C PRO A 53 -3.00 7.10 7.48
N TYR A 54 -1.71 7.17 7.82
CA TYR A 54 -1.03 6.19 8.64
C TYR A 54 -0.54 6.77 9.95
N SER A 55 -0.59 5.95 11.00
CA SER A 55 0.00 6.32 12.27
C SER A 55 1.53 6.38 12.16
N ARG A 56 2.16 7.12 13.09
CA ARG A 56 3.63 7.19 13.21
C ARG A 56 4.28 5.80 13.26
N GLU A 57 3.67 4.87 14.00
CA GLU A 57 4.18 3.50 14.14
C GLU A 57 4.09 2.70 12.85
N TRP A 58 3.07 2.97 12.04
CA TRP A 58 2.90 2.33 10.75
C TRP A 58 3.86 2.91 9.71
N ALA A 59 4.03 4.24 9.69
CA ALA A 59 5.04 4.89 8.86
C ALA A 59 6.47 4.38 9.17
N ARG A 60 6.78 4.13 10.45
CA ARG A 60 8.06 3.51 10.85
C ARG A 60 8.23 2.11 10.25
N ARG A 61 7.23 1.24 10.45
CA ARG A 61 7.26 -0.15 9.95
C ARG A 61 7.46 -0.22 8.44
N ILE A 62 6.97 0.77 7.69
CA ILE A 62 7.17 0.82 6.26
C ILE A 62 8.56 1.22 5.86
N ALA A 63 9.09 2.28 6.46
CA ALA A 63 10.46 2.68 6.18
C ALA A 63 11.38 1.48 6.47
N ASP A 64 11.23 0.85 7.63
CA ASP A 64 12.01 -0.32 8.03
C ASP A 64 11.88 -1.48 7.01
N ARG A 65 10.67 -1.79 6.53
CA ARG A 65 10.43 -2.87 5.56
C ARG A 65 11.02 -2.54 4.18
N VAL A 66 10.74 -1.34 3.65
CA VAL A 66 11.19 -0.94 2.31
C VAL A 66 12.71 -0.83 2.27
N ASP A 67 13.32 -0.33 3.34
CA ASP A 67 14.78 -0.28 3.45
C ASP A 67 15.38 -1.70 3.52
N ALA A 68 14.76 -2.63 4.26
CA ALA A 68 15.19 -4.03 4.30
C ALA A 68 15.13 -4.68 2.91
N ASP A 69 14.01 -4.54 2.20
CA ASP A 69 13.82 -5.07 0.83
C ASP A 69 14.86 -4.50 -0.16
N ARG A 70 15.31 -3.26 0.05
CA ARG A 70 16.34 -2.61 -0.80
C ARG A 70 17.77 -3.07 -0.47
N THR A 71 18.01 -3.54 0.75
CA THR A 71 19.35 -4.00 1.19
C THR A 71 19.56 -5.50 1.01
N GLU A 72 18.51 -6.26 0.71
CA GLU A 72 18.63 -7.70 0.46
C GLU A 72 19.29 -7.94 -0.91
N PRO A 73 20.52 -8.49 -0.96
CA PRO A 73 21.19 -8.76 -2.23
C PRO A 73 20.45 -9.90 -2.96
N GLU A 74 20.23 -9.73 -4.27
CA GLU A 74 19.64 -10.78 -5.11
C GLU A 74 20.49 -12.07 -4.96
N PRO A 75 19.89 -13.23 -4.63
CA PRO A 75 20.66 -14.46 -4.48
C PRO A 75 21.30 -14.83 -5.83
N PRO A 76 22.55 -15.31 -5.85
CA PRO A 76 23.20 -15.71 -7.11
C PRO A 76 22.40 -16.86 -7.74
N GLY A 77 21.98 -16.65 -8.99
CA GLY A 77 21.31 -17.64 -9.83
C GLY A 77 22.21 -18.76 -10.33
#